data_AF-A0A443RZC7-F1
#
_entry.id   AF-A0A443RZC7-F1
#
_cell.length_a   1.000
_cell.length_b   1.000
_cell.length_c   1.000
_cell.angle_alpha   90.00
_cell.angle_beta   90.00
_cell.angle_gamma   90.00
#
_symmetry.space_group_name_H-M   'P 1'
#
loop_
_entity.id
_entity.type
_entity.pdbx_description
1 polymer ?
#
loop_
_entity_poly.entity_id
_entity_poly.type
_entity_poly.pdbx_seq_one_letter_code
_entity_poly.pdbx_strand_id
1 'polypeptide(L)'
;MGHDGKTHSVRFRSISVMEMYHNMLGFPTCQSSLKVIYLPTDLDPEMKVLKNYHYMYGKDRTSEDVWVNSALDYYVHRPETDHQPPNFRHNMNDICYHDFFKFYNIDHNNYSKKEGLVHTLFPNTRVVPRTVPAVCRWHIIHMDEDIKKYCLQQLILYKPFRTYDDLFSADNINKDPIAECMTMGREKHPHFQFESISQMTFHYLEQMKQKQFDPKKILEYAQSLINRGYLTEEDLNLYIETLDFDISEIAATENNLFQQVWDFDNGETENNLPQPQTINYTNEQKQDFLKFTRERLTPDQRRVFNYFGKTIQEFDEQCLLFITGSAGCGKTYLIRKLMEACKVFGYKHDVVATTGVASMLTQGTTIHAYFHLNLRNESNIDKSSADAQRIRELQVLFIDEVSMMEKNLFHTVDNILRRMRSPDNVHYRKPFGGRHIVLVGDVAQLPVIQGKGIWDEPLFYEYFKIANLTTNKRQQDSRFLTVLNKIRLGNIDQQVEEYLNEHTIDGDLESNPHVFN
;
A
#
# COMPACT_ATOMS: atom_id res chain seq x y z
N MET A 1 -52.51 27.35 -38.65
CA MET A 1 -52.47 28.52 -37.74
C MET A 1 -53.37 28.15 -36.56
N GLY A 2 -52.99 28.11 -35.30
CA GLY A 2 -51.81 28.48 -34.54
C GLY A 2 -52.22 28.26 -33.07
N HIS A 3 -51.25 27.85 -32.25
CA HIS A 3 -51.33 27.48 -30.84
C HIS A 3 -52.29 28.28 -29.94
N ASP A 4 -52.90 27.59 -28.97
CA ASP A 4 -52.72 27.91 -27.54
C ASP A 4 -53.29 26.81 -26.63
N GLY A 5 -52.60 25.67 -26.60
CA GLY A 5 -52.68 24.73 -25.50
C GLY A 5 -51.61 25.09 -24.48
N LYS A 6 -51.92 25.96 -23.51
CA LYS A 6 -51.04 26.20 -22.36
C LYS A 6 -50.95 24.92 -21.55
N THR A 7 -49.95 24.10 -21.84
CA THR A 7 -49.47 23.06 -20.93
C THR A 7 -48.94 23.77 -19.69
N HIS A 8 -49.72 23.76 -18.61
CA HIS A 8 -49.21 24.11 -17.29
C HIS A 8 -48.14 23.08 -16.93
N SER A 9 -46.87 23.40 -17.18
CA SER A 9 -45.76 22.60 -16.68
C SER A 9 -45.73 22.78 -15.16
N VAL A 10 -46.34 21.84 -14.44
CA VAL A 10 -46.11 21.72 -13.00
C VAL A 10 -44.67 21.29 -12.85
N ARG A 11 -43.78 22.24 -12.54
CA ARG A 11 -42.42 21.92 -12.11
C ARG A 11 -42.55 21.22 -10.77
N PHE A 12 -42.41 19.91 -10.76
CA PHE A 12 -42.20 19.15 -9.55
C PHE A 12 -40.89 19.64 -8.93
N ARG A 13 -41.01 20.52 -7.93
CA ARG A 13 -39.89 20.86 -7.05
C ARG A 13 -39.95 19.90 -5.87
N SER A 14 -38.81 19.35 -5.49
CA SER A 14 -38.67 18.70 -4.19
C SER A 14 -38.96 19.75 -3.12
N ILE A 15 -40.05 19.54 -2.38
CA ILE A 15 -40.41 20.34 -1.21
C ILE A 15 -39.88 19.64 0.04
N SER A 16 -39.40 20.41 1.01
CA SER A 16 -38.94 19.82 2.27
C SER A 16 -40.11 19.17 3.02
N VAL A 17 -39.84 18.17 3.86
CA VAL A 17 -40.89 17.53 4.68
C VAL A 17 -41.65 18.57 5.51
N MET A 18 -40.96 19.55 6.11
CA MET A 18 -41.62 20.64 6.84
C MET A 18 -42.55 21.49 5.97
N GLU A 19 -42.13 21.78 4.73
CA GLU A 19 -42.95 22.53 3.78
C GLU A 19 -44.16 21.71 3.33
N MET A 20 -44.00 20.39 3.15
CA MET A 20 -45.11 19.48 2.90
C MET A 20 -46.09 19.46 4.08
N TYR A 21 -45.60 19.36 5.32
CA TYR A 21 -46.44 19.43 6.52
C TYR A 21 -47.18 20.76 6.65
N HIS A 22 -46.52 21.89 6.35
CA HIS A 22 -47.14 23.21 6.31
C HIS A 22 -48.26 23.26 5.25
N ASN A 23 -47.96 22.82 4.03
CA ASN A 23 -48.89 22.87 2.90
C ASN A 23 -50.06 21.89 3.04
N MET A 24 -49.84 20.72 3.66
CA MET A 24 -50.87 19.69 3.82
C MET A 24 -51.72 19.87 5.07
N LEU A 25 -51.11 20.24 6.20
CA LEU A 25 -51.78 20.28 7.51
C LEU A 25 -52.02 21.70 8.02
N GLY A 26 -51.51 22.73 7.33
CA GLY A 26 -51.73 24.13 7.69
C GLY A 26 -51.00 24.59 8.96
N PHE A 27 -50.07 23.79 9.49
CA PHE A 27 -49.33 24.17 10.69
C PHE A 27 -48.40 25.36 10.39
N PRO A 28 -48.44 26.46 11.16
CA PRO A 28 -47.58 27.61 10.93
C PRO A 28 -46.11 27.22 11.14
N THR A 29 -45.25 27.50 10.16
CA THR A 29 -43.80 27.32 10.32
C THR A 29 -43.23 28.45 11.15
N CYS A 30 -42.75 28.15 12.34
CA CYS A 30 -42.01 29.12 13.16
C CYS A 30 -40.57 29.23 12.65
N GLN A 31 -40.02 30.45 12.58
CA GLN A 31 -38.59 30.61 12.39
C GLN A 31 -37.86 30.02 13.60
N SER A 32 -36.94 29.09 13.34
CA SER A 32 -36.07 28.53 14.39
C SER A 32 -35.32 29.66 15.09
N SER A 33 -35.29 29.65 16.42
CA SER A 33 -34.49 30.56 17.23
C SER A 33 -32.98 30.35 17.02
N LEU A 34 -32.59 29.21 16.45
CA LEU A 34 -31.21 28.84 16.13
C LEU A 34 -30.95 28.98 14.63
N LYS A 35 -29.88 29.70 14.28
CA LYS A 35 -29.40 29.81 12.90
C LYS A 35 -28.82 28.48 12.45
N VAL A 36 -29.31 27.94 11.32
CA VAL A 36 -28.77 26.73 10.69
C VAL A 36 -27.79 27.14 9.58
N ILE A 37 -26.62 26.53 9.53
CA ILE A 37 -25.58 26.79 8.52
C ILE A 37 -25.22 25.48 7.85
N TYR A 38 -25.25 25.45 6.52
CA TYR A 38 -24.79 24.31 5.75
C TYR A 38 -23.30 24.48 5.41
N LEU A 39 -22.48 23.53 5.83
CA LEU A 39 -21.04 23.49 5.59
C LEU A 39 -20.72 22.58 4.40
N PRO A 40 -20.11 23.10 3.33
CA PRO A 40 -19.56 22.26 2.27
C PRO A 40 -18.33 21.51 2.80
N THR A 41 -18.28 20.21 2.57
CA THR A 41 -17.17 19.33 2.97
C THR A 41 -16.43 18.74 1.77
N ASP A 42 -16.87 19.07 0.55
CA ASP A 42 -16.20 18.65 -0.67
C ASP A 42 -15.06 19.63 -0.97
N LEU A 43 -13.84 19.13 -1.07
CA LEU A 43 -12.64 19.93 -1.33
C LEU A 43 -12.43 20.22 -2.83
N ASP A 44 -13.43 19.95 -3.68
CA ASP A 44 -13.30 20.11 -5.12
C ASP A 44 -13.14 21.60 -5.49
N PRO A 45 -11.95 22.03 -5.94
CA PRO A 45 -11.69 23.43 -6.29
C PRO A 45 -12.44 23.90 -7.54
N GLU A 46 -13.08 22.98 -8.29
CA GLU A 46 -13.70 23.27 -9.58
C GLU A 46 -15.13 23.82 -9.45
N MET A 47 -15.78 23.67 -8.29
CA MET A 47 -17.12 24.23 -8.03
C MET A 47 -17.09 25.67 -7.49
N LYS A 48 -16.42 26.58 -8.21
CA LYS A 48 -16.42 28.00 -7.85
C LYS A 48 -17.61 28.73 -8.47
N VAL A 49 -18.29 29.55 -7.69
CA VAL A 49 -19.42 30.36 -8.15
C VAL A 49 -18.89 31.74 -8.57
N LEU A 50 -19.27 32.22 -9.75
CA LEU A 50 -18.90 33.58 -10.19
C LEU A 50 -19.61 34.65 -9.35
N LYS A 51 -18.89 35.73 -9.01
CA LYS A 51 -19.50 36.92 -8.41
C LYS A 51 -20.54 37.51 -9.37
N ASN A 52 -21.62 38.07 -8.81
CA ASN A 52 -22.64 38.74 -9.62
C ASN A 52 -21.99 39.87 -10.46
N TYR A 53 -22.43 40.01 -11.71
CA TYR A 53 -21.89 40.97 -12.69
C TYR A 53 -21.71 42.39 -12.14
N HIS A 54 -22.59 42.84 -11.24
CA HIS A 54 -22.47 44.16 -10.61
C HIS A 54 -21.16 44.35 -9.81
N TYR A 55 -20.67 43.30 -9.14
CA TYR A 55 -19.40 43.30 -8.41
C TYR A 55 -18.17 43.12 -9.32
N MET A 56 -18.40 42.76 -10.58
CA MET A 56 -17.39 42.58 -11.62
C MET A 56 -17.23 43.83 -12.49
N TYR A 57 -18.19 44.75 -12.42
CA TYR A 57 -18.23 45.96 -13.24
C TYR A 57 -17.12 46.93 -12.81
N GLY A 58 -16.15 47.17 -13.71
CA GLY A 58 -15.01 48.06 -13.48
C GLY A 58 -13.73 47.40 -12.94
N LYS A 59 -13.71 46.07 -12.76
CA LYS A 59 -12.46 45.33 -12.51
C LYS A 59 -11.69 45.09 -13.80
N ASP A 60 -10.36 45.02 -13.70
CA ASP A 60 -9.49 44.68 -14.84
C ASP A 60 -9.80 43.26 -15.34
N ARG A 61 -9.70 43.06 -16.66
CA ARG A 61 -9.97 41.78 -17.33
C ARG A 61 -9.02 40.66 -16.93
N THR A 62 -7.90 41.00 -16.27
CA THR A 62 -6.91 40.06 -15.74
C THR A 62 -7.12 39.72 -14.26
N SER A 63 -8.11 40.33 -13.60
CA SER A 63 -8.35 40.12 -12.17
C SER A 63 -8.75 38.68 -11.88
N GLU A 64 -8.06 38.02 -10.96
CA GLU A 64 -8.38 36.66 -10.48
C GLU A 64 -9.52 36.67 -9.43
N ASP A 65 -9.93 37.85 -8.94
CA ASP A 65 -10.95 38.04 -7.90
C ASP A 65 -12.39 38.05 -8.47
N VAL A 66 -12.71 36.99 -9.20
CA VAL A 66 -13.98 36.78 -9.91
C VAL A 66 -14.90 35.76 -9.24
N TRP A 67 -14.37 35.01 -8.27
CA TRP A 67 -15.05 33.90 -7.61
C TRP A 67 -15.62 34.31 -6.25
N VAL A 68 -16.82 33.83 -5.92
CA VAL A 68 -17.43 33.97 -4.60
C VAL A 68 -16.65 33.08 -3.62
N ASN A 69 -16.17 33.68 -2.54
CA ASN A 69 -15.52 32.95 -1.46
C ASN A 69 -16.51 31.99 -0.81
N SER A 70 -16.15 30.71 -0.78
CA SER A 70 -16.87 29.65 -0.07
C SER A 70 -16.68 29.78 1.45
N ALA A 71 -17.51 29.07 2.22
CA ALA A 71 -17.34 28.97 3.67
C ALA A 71 -15.93 28.42 4.03
N LEU A 72 -15.41 27.50 3.23
CA LEU A 72 -14.09 26.93 3.40
C LEU A 72 -12.99 27.98 3.18
N ASP A 73 -13.12 28.83 2.16
CA ASP A 73 -12.14 29.90 1.88
C ASP A 73 -11.99 30.85 3.06
N TYR A 74 -13.11 31.24 3.68
CA TYR A 74 -13.09 32.09 4.87
C TYR A 74 -12.49 31.40 6.10
N TYR A 75 -12.67 30.09 6.23
CA TYR A 75 -12.08 29.31 7.32
C TYR A 75 -10.58 29.14 7.16
N VAL A 76 -10.10 28.80 5.97
CA VAL A 76 -8.65 28.64 5.69
C VAL A 76 -7.91 29.96 5.88
N HIS A 77 -8.52 31.07 5.46
CA HIS A 77 -7.97 32.43 5.59
C HIS A 77 -8.45 33.15 6.85
N ARG A 78 -8.90 32.39 7.87
CA ARG A 78 -9.25 32.96 9.17
C ARG A 78 -8.04 33.68 9.77
N PRO A 79 -8.25 34.75 10.54
CA PRO A 79 -7.15 35.55 11.09
C PRO A 79 -6.17 34.71 11.92
N GLU A 80 -4.88 34.96 11.78
CA GLU A 80 -3.86 34.46 12.72
C GLU A 80 -3.86 35.38 13.93
N THR A 81 -4.01 34.81 15.13
CA THR A 81 -4.02 35.58 16.38
C THR A 81 -2.94 35.03 17.30
N ASP A 82 -1.81 35.74 17.41
CA ASP A 82 -0.75 35.43 18.39
C ASP A 82 -1.22 35.67 19.84
N HIS A 83 -2.24 36.53 20.01
CA HIS A 83 -2.89 36.82 21.28
C HIS A 83 -4.41 36.69 21.12
N GLN A 84 -5.04 35.90 21.99
CA GLN A 84 -6.48 35.64 21.94
C GLN A 84 -7.27 36.94 22.25
N PRO A 85 -8.10 37.43 21.32
CA PRO A 85 -8.95 38.59 21.60
C PRO A 85 -9.88 38.27 22.77
N PRO A 86 -10.13 39.22 23.71
CA PRO A 86 -10.87 38.95 24.94
C PRO A 86 -12.32 38.45 24.71
N ASN A 87 -12.89 38.69 23.52
CA ASN A 87 -14.25 38.29 23.17
C ASN A 87 -14.33 36.95 22.41
N PHE A 88 -13.20 36.29 22.16
CA PHE A 88 -13.13 35.05 21.38
C PHE A 88 -12.95 33.87 22.32
N ARG A 89 -13.83 32.87 22.20
CA ARG A 89 -13.83 31.68 23.07
C ARG A 89 -12.79 30.63 22.67
N HIS A 90 -12.27 30.71 21.44
CA HIS A 90 -11.39 29.72 20.83
C HIS A 90 -10.17 30.41 20.23
N ASN A 91 -9.01 29.75 20.28
CA ASN A 91 -7.84 30.15 19.51
C ASN A 91 -8.15 30.00 18.02
N MET A 92 -7.92 31.05 17.22
CA MET A 92 -8.18 30.99 15.78
C MET A 92 -7.23 30.05 15.05
N ASN A 93 -6.04 29.77 15.57
CA ASN A 93 -5.13 28.83 14.91
C ASN A 93 -5.63 27.38 15.06
N ASP A 94 -6.16 27.03 16.22
CA ASP A 94 -6.52 25.65 16.59
C ASP A 94 -8.02 25.33 16.48
N ILE A 95 -8.83 26.25 15.95
CA ILE A 95 -10.27 26.04 15.79
C ILE A 95 -10.59 25.15 14.58
N CYS A 96 -11.46 24.16 14.75
CA CYS A 96 -11.94 23.32 13.64
C CYS A 96 -12.99 24.04 12.77
N TYR A 97 -13.21 23.53 11.56
CA TYR A 97 -14.13 24.13 10.59
C TYR A 97 -15.57 24.19 11.11
N HIS A 98 -16.05 23.11 11.73
CA HIS A 98 -17.36 23.04 12.37
C HIS A 98 -17.54 24.12 13.44
N ASP A 99 -16.58 24.22 14.38
CA ASP A 99 -16.69 25.12 15.53
C ASP A 99 -16.56 26.59 15.12
N PHE A 100 -15.75 26.86 14.09
CA PHE A 100 -15.64 28.20 13.54
C PHE A 100 -17.01 28.76 13.13
N PHE A 101 -17.80 28.01 12.35
CA PHE A 101 -19.11 28.48 11.92
C PHE A 101 -20.20 28.35 13.00
N LYS A 102 -20.04 27.41 13.93
CA LYS A 102 -20.91 27.26 15.10
C LYS A 102 -20.82 28.46 16.04
N PHE A 103 -19.62 28.97 16.32
CA PHE A 103 -19.42 30.03 17.29
C PHE A 103 -19.17 31.42 16.70
N TYR A 104 -18.83 31.50 15.42
CA TYR A 104 -18.51 32.77 14.76
C TYR A 104 -19.36 32.97 13.50
N ASN A 105 -19.54 34.24 13.14
CA ASN A 105 -20.21 34.68 11.93
C ASN A 105 -19.26 35.57 11.13
N ILE A 106 -19.37 35.48 9.81
CA ILE A 106 -18.71 36.40 8.90
C ILE A 106 -19.68 37.55 8.69
N ASP A 107 -19.28 38.73 9.12
CA ASP A 107 -20.02 39.96 8.90
C ASP A 107 -19.44 40.69 7.68
N HIS A 108 -20.32 40.98 6.73
CA HIS A 108 -20.00 41.68 5.47
C HIS A 108 -20.37 43.17 5.54
N ASN A 109 -20.96 43.63 6.64
CA ASN A 109 -21.40 45.01 6.77
C ASN A 109 -20.25 45.94 7.20
N ASN A 110 -19.80 46.74 6.24
CA ASN A 110 -18.93 47.90 6.45
C ASN A 110 -19.69 49.00 7.17
N TYR A 111 -19.65 49.12 8.50
CA TYR A 111 -19.80 50.41 9.18
C TYR A 111 -19.19 50.30 10.60
N SER A 112 -18.23 51.18 10.89
CA SER A 112 -17.51 51.37 12.17
C SER A 112 -16.42 50.34 12.53
N LYS A 113 -15.17 50.84 12.60
CA LYS A 113 -14.05 50.26 13.37
C LYS A 113 -14.44 50.28 14.86
N LYS A 114 -15.11 49.24 15.33
CA LYS A 114 -15.26 48.99 16.78
C LYS A 114 -14.01 48.25 17.26
N GLU A 115 -13.41 48.74 18.34
CA GLU A 115 -12.27 48.08 19.00
C GLU A 115 -12.69 46.68 19.48
N GLY A 116 -11.80 45.68 19.30
CA GLY A 116 -12.02 44.29 19.73
C GLY A 116 -12.57 43.31 18.67
N LEU A 117 -12.58 43.67 17.38
CA LEU A 117 -12.98 42.80 16.27
C LEU A 117 -11.78 42.44 15.38
N VAL A 118 -11.73 41.20 14.87
CA VAL A 118 -10.64 40.72 14.01
C VAL A 118 -11.06 40.70 12.55
N HIS A 119 -10.29 41.38 11.70
CA HIS A 119 -10.50 41.47 10.26
C HIS A 119 -9.97 40.22 9.55
N THR A 120 -10.73 39.68 8.61
CA THR A 120 -10.26 38.59 7.73
C THR A 120 -9.35 39.15 6.64
N LEU A 121 -8.60 38.27 5.95
CA LEU A 121 -7.80 38.64 4.77
C LEU A 121 -8.65 39.19 3.60
N PHE A 122 -9.95 38.87 3.56
CA PHE A 122 -10.85 39.36 2.52
C PHE A 122 -11.36 40.80 2.80
N PRO A 123 -11.50 41.66 1.76
CA PRO A 123 -11.94 43.04 1.93
C PRO A 123 -13.37 43.12 2.49
N ASN A 124 -13.59 44.05 3.43
CA ASN A 124 -14.90 44.35 4.03
C ASN A 124 -15.55 43.18 4.77
N THR A 125 -14.78 42.19 5.21
CA THR A 125 -15.28 41.07 6.02
C THR A 125 -14.55 40.98 7.36
N ARG A 126 -15.31 40.58 8.38
CA ARG A 126 -14.78 40.40 9.74
C ARG A 126 -15.40 39.18 10.42
N VAL A 127 -14.64 38.56 11.31
CA VAL A 127 -15.11 37.47 12.14
C VAL A 127 -15.71 38.05 13.41
N VAL A 128 -16.97 37.72 13.69
CA VAL A 128 -17.71 38.21 14.86
C VAL A 128 -18.20 37.01 15.68
N PRO A 129 -17.98 36.98 17.00
CA PRO A 129 -18.53 35.92 17.84
C PRO A 129 -20.06 35.96 17.85
N ARG A 130 -20.70 34.79 17.85
CA ARG A 130 -22.15 34.66 18.00
C ARG A 130 -22.52 34.70 19.46
N THR A 131 -23.66 35.33 19.76
CA THR A 131 -24.30 35.27 21.07
C THR A 131 -24.91 33.89 21.33
N VAL A 132 -25.53 33.29 20.31
CA VAL A 132 -26.12 31.95 20.34
C VAL A 132 -25.42 31.08 19.28
N PRO A 133 -24.90 29.88 19.66
CA PRO A 133 -24.27 28.98 18.71
C PRO A 133 -25.21 28.60 17.56
N ALA A 134 -24.67 28.56 16.34
CA ALA A 134 -25.39 28.08 15.17
C ALA A 134 -25.42 26.54 15.14
N VAL A 135 -26.42 25.99 14.47
CA VAL A 135 -26.50 24.56 14.17
C VAL A 135 -25.87 24.33 12.80
N CYS A 136 -24.67 23.77 12.79
CA CYS A 136 -24.00 23.37 11.56
C CYS A 136 -24.62 22.07 11.04
N ARG A 137 -24.86 22.00 9.72
CA ARG A 137 -25.30 20.81 8.98
C ARG A 137 -24.43 20.62 7.75
N TRP A 138 -24.33 19.41 7.25
CA TRP A 138 -23.57 19.07 6.05
C TRP A 138 -24.22 17.85 5.39
N HIS A 139 -23.78 17.51 4.18
CA HIS A 139 -24.17 16.26 3.54
C HIS A 139 -23.56 15.10 4.34
N ILE A 140 -24.36 14.20 4.90
CA ILE A 140 -23.84 13.06 5.63
C ILE A 140 -23.39 12.01 4.62
N ILE A 141 -22.10 11.69 4.59
CA ILE A 141 -21.61 10.50 3.91
C ILE A 141 -21.71 9.37 4.93
N HIS A 142 -22.28 8.23 4.55
CA HIS A 142 -22.34 7.08 5.44
C HIS A 142 -21.02 6.29 5.36
N MET A 143 -20.57 5.77 6.49
CA MET A 143 -19.33 4.99 6.58
C MET A 143 -19.36 3.77 5.64
N ASP A 144 -20.54 3.14 5.49
CA ASP A 144 -20.76 1.95 4.67
C ASP A 144 -20.75 2.23 3.15
N GLU A 145 -20.96 3.48 2.73
CA GLU A 145 -21.00 3.85 1.31
C GLU A 145 -19.59 4.07 0.75
N ASP A 146 -18.79 4.90 1.43
CA ASP A 146 -17.41 5.20 1.06
C ASP A 146 -16.64 5.66 2.31
N ILE A 147 -16.02 4.70 2.99
CA ILE A 147 -15.27 4.93 4.22
C ILE A 147 -14.13 5.95 4.05
N LYS A 148 -13.50 6.02 2.87
CA LYS A 148 -12.41 6.97 2.63
C LYS A 148 -12.94 8.39 2.57
N LYS A 149 -14.03 8.62 1.83
CA LYS A 149 -14.68 9.92 1.78
C LYS A 149 -15.30 10.31 3.12
N TYR A 150 -15.88 9.36 3.84
CA TYR A 150 -16.38 9.57 5.20
C TYR A 150 -15.26 10.06 6.12
N CYS A 151 -14.15 9.31 6.21
CA CYS A 151 -13.00 9.69 7.02
C CYS A 151 -12.45 11.07 6.65
N LEU A 152 -12.28 11.34 5.35
CA LEU A 152 -11.84 12.66 4.88
C LEU A 152 -12.81 13.78 5.29
N GLN A 153 -14.12 13.56 5.16
CA GLN A 153 -15.16 14.50 5.60
C GLN A 153 -15.06 14.79 7.11
N GLN A 154 -14.79 13.77 7.93
CA GLN A 154 -14.64 13.97 9.37
C GLN A 154 -13.36 14.77 9.71
N LEU A 155 -12.24 14.51 9.02
CA LEU A 155 -11.01 15.29 9.18
C LEU A 155 -11.24 16.76 8.85
N ILE A 156 -11.91 17.06 7.74
CA ILE A 156 -12.24 18.44 7.32
C ILE A 156 -13.12 19.14 8.38
N LEU A 157 -14.09 18.45 8.96
CA LEU A 157 -15.00 19.08 9.92
C LEU A 157 -14.32 19.38 11.25
N TYR A 158 -13.48 18.46 11.73
CA TYR A 158 -13.08 18.41 13.14
C TYR A 158 -11.58 18.53 13.40
N LYS A 159 -10.71 18.39 12.40
CA LYS A 159 -9.28 18.67 12.53
C LYS A 159 -8.99 20.11 12.10
N PRO A 160 -8.25 20.91 12.87
CA PRO A 160 -7.85 22.26 12.44
C PRO A 160 -6.91 22.19 11.24
N PHE A 161 -7.18 22.98 10.19
CA PHE A 161 -6.31 23.04 9.00
C PHE A 161 -6.35 24.41 8.32
N ARG A 162 -5.29 24.73 7.57
CA ARG A 162 -5.24 25.82 6.58
C ARG A 162 -4.88 25.28 5.20
N THR A 163 -4.10 24.22 5.12
CA THR A 163 -3.77 23.51 3.88
C THR A 163 -4.30 22.08 3.93
N TYR A 164 -4.41 21.43 2.76
CA TYR A 164 -4.80 20.02 2.69
C TYR A 164 -3.84 19.10 3.45
N ASP A 165 -2.56 19.49 3.51
CA ASP A 165 -1.52 18.69 4.14
C ASP A 165 -1.62 18.70 5.67
N ASP A 166 -2.15 19.78 6.26
CA ASP A 166 -2.38 19.88 7.71
C ASP A 166 -3.42 18.87 8.20
N LEU A 167 -4.25 18.32 7.29
CA LEU A 167 -5.21 17.27 7.62
C LEU A 167 -4.52 15.96 8.02
N PHE A 168 -3.24 15.76 7.71
CA PHE A 168 -2.50 14.52 7.96
C PHE A 168 -1.34 14.75 8.91
N SER A 169 -1.09 13.80 9.81
CA SER A 169 0.06 13.83 10.71
C SER A 169 1.36 13.55 9.95
N ALA A 170 2.49 14.05 10.44
CA ALA A 170 3.80 13.84 9.78
C ALA A 170 4.15 12.36 9.59
N ASP A 171 3.67 11.50 10.50
CA ASP A 171 3.87 10.05 10.46
C ASP A 171 2.98 9.35 9.40
N ASN A 172 1.98 10.04 8.86
CA ASN A 172 1.08 9.55 7.81
C ASN A 172 1.61 9.92 6.42
N ILE A 173 2.73 9.30 6.04
CA ILE A 173 3.46 9.57 4.79
C ILE A 173 2.56 9.43 3.54
N ASN A 174 1.60 8.51 3.59
CA ASN A 174 0.70 8.21 2.46
C ASN A 174 -0.53 9.12 2.39
N LYS A 175 -0.71 10.04 3.35
CA LYS A 175 -1.89 10.90 3.47
C LYS A 175 -3.20 10.10 3.39
N ASP A 176 -3.25 8.97 4.10
CA ASP A 176 -4.44 8.10 4.13
C ASP A 176 -5.43 8.61 5.18
N PRO A 177 -6.65 9.05 4.78
CA PRO A 177 -7.65 9.55 5.71
C PRO A 177 -8.09 8.51 6.74
N ILE A 178 -8.10 7.22 6.38
CA ILE A 178 -8.54 6.16 7.30
C ILE A 178 -7.55 6.04 8.47
N ALA A 179 -6.26 5.96 8.15
CA ALA A 179 -5.20 5.86 9.15
C ALA A 179 -5.17 7.08 10.10
N GLU A 180 -5.37 8.28 9.55
CA GLU A 180 -5.43 9.51 10.35
C GLU A 180 -6.60 9.51 11.32
N CYS A 181 -7.78 9.13 10.82
CA CYS A 181 -8.99 8.99 11.63
C CYS A 181 -8.81 7.96 12.76
N MET A 182 -8.16 6.82 12.51
CA MET A 182 -7.87 5.84 13.56
C MET A 182 -6.99 6.44 14.68
N THR A 183 -5.98 7.22 14.31
CA THR A 183 -5.12 7.93 15.28
C THR A 183 -5.91 8.95 16.10
N MET A 184 -6.73 9.79 15.44
CA MET A 184 -7.57 10.78 16.14
C MET A 184 -8.61 10.15 17.08
N GLY A 185 -9.19 9.00 16.69
CA GLY A 185 -10.13 8.25 17.53
C GLY A 185 -9.47 7.71 18.80
N ARG A 186 -8.19 7.33 18.74
CA ARG A 186 -7.41 6.88 19.91
C ARG A 186 -7.15 7.99 20.91
N GLU A 187 -6.93 9.21 20.43
CA GLU A 187 -6.70 10.40 21.28
C GLU A 187 -8.00 10.92 21.93
N LYS A 188 -9.15 10.26 21.70
CA LYS A 188 -10.47 10.62 22.24
C LYS A 188 -10.84 12.08 21.96
N HIS A 189 -10.59 12.54 20.73
CA HIS A 189 -10.86 13.91 20.37
C HIS A 189 -12.36 14.25 20.61
N PRO A 190 -12.71 15.41 21.23
CA PRO A 190 -14.05 15.68 21.75
C PRO A 190 -15.18 15.61 20.72
N HIS A 191 -14.85 15.93 19.47
CA HIS A 191 -15.79 15.95 18.34
C HIS A 191 -15.73 14.69 17.49
N PHE A 192 -14.86 13.75 17.85
CA PHE A 192 -14.53 12.57 17.09
C PHE A 192 -14.77 11.33 17.95
N GLN A 193 -16.04 11.02 18.15
CA GLN A 193 -16.51 9.84 18.85
C GLN A 193 -17.12 8.91 17.82
N PHE A 194 -16.38 7.89 17.39
CA PHE A 194 -17.00 6.81 16.63
C PHE A 194 -17.94 6.05 17.55
N GLU A 195 -19.11 5.68 17.02
CA GLU A 195 -20.03 4.76 17.72
C GLU A 195 -19.35 3.39 17.97
N SER A 196 -18.35 3.02 17.16
CA SER A 196 -17.53 1.82 17.35
C SER A 196 -16.19 1.95 16.61
N ILE A 197 -15.08 2.04 17.36
CA ILE A 197 -13.71 1.93 16.81
C ILE A 197 -13.52 0.54 16.16
N SER A 198 -14.21 -0.47 16.69
CA SER A 198 -14.21 -1.82 16.17
C SER A 198 -14.72 -1.86 14.72
N GLN A 199 -15.82 -1.18 14.38
CA GLN A 199 -16.42 -1.19 13.02
C GLN A 199 -15.45 -0.69 11.93
N MET A 200 -14.70 0.38 12.18
CA MET A 200 -13.67 0.83 11.23
C MET A 200 -12.55 -0.19 11.06
N THR A 201 -12.17 -0.82 12.16
CA THR A 201 -11.11 -1.82 12.17
C THR A 201 -11.56 -3.09 11.43
N PHE A 202 -12.81 -3.52 11.63
CA PHE A 202 -13.47 -4.57 10.86
C PHE A 202 -13.49 -4.26 9.36
N HIS A 203 -13.90 -3.05 8.97
CA HIS A 203 -13.93 -2.66 7.57
C HIS A 203 -12.52 -2.63 6.96
N TYR A 204 -11.51 -2.23 7.73
CA TYR A 204 -10.12 -2.29 7.30
C TYR A 204 -9.65 -3.74 7.10
N LEU A 205 -10.00 -4.64 8.02
CA LEU A 205 -9.72 -6.07 7.90
C LEU A 205 -10.48 -6.72 6.71
N GLU A 206 -11.73 -6.33 6.47
CA GLU A 206 -12.51 -6.74 5.30
C GLU A 206 -11.94 -6.18 3.99
N GLN A 207 -11.39 -4.96 3.98
CA GLN A 207 -10.65 -4.45 2.81
C GLN A 207 -9.36 -5.25 2.58
N MET A 208 -8.66 -5.66 3.64
CA MET A 208 -7.51 -6.56 3.51
C MET A 208 -7.94 -7.92 2.94
N LYS A 209 -9.10 -8.44 3.35
CA LYS A 209 -9.69 -9.67 2.79
C LYS A 209 -10.11 -9.52 1.32
N GLN A 210 -10.81 -8.44 0.96
CA GLN A 210 -11.18 -8.15 -0.43
C GLN A 210 -9.96 -8.00 -1.35
N LYS A 211 -8.84 -7.54 -0.79
CA LYS A 211 -7.53 -7.47 -1.46
C LYS A 211 -6.72 -8.78 -1.38
N GLN A 212 -7.34 -9.89 -0.96
CA GLN A 212 -6.75 -11.23 -0.87
C GLN A 212 -5.48 -11.32 -0.01
N PHE A 213 -5.38 -10.54 1.06
CA PHE A 213 -4.29 -10.69 2.04
C PHE A 213 -4.39 -12.05 2.76
N ASP A 214 -3.23 -12.63 3.09
CA ASP A 214 -3.13 -13.90 3.82
C ASP A 214 -3.94 -13.84 5.13
N PRO A 215 -4.91 -14.75 5.36
CA PRO A 215 -5.76 -14.78 6.55
C PRO A 215 -4.96 -14.80 7.86
N LYS A 216 -3.80 -15.46 7.89
CA LYS A 216 -2.92 -15.44 9.07
C LYS A 216 -2.37 -14.05 9.36
N LYS A 217 -2.00 -13.29 8.32
CA LYS A 217 -1.55 -11.90 8.48
C LYS A 217 -2.68 -10.96 8.87
N ILE A 218 -3.89 -11.20 8.37
CA ILE A 218 -5.08 -10.45 8.78
C ILE A 218 -5.35 -10.69 10.27
N LEU A 219 -5.26 -11.94 10.74
CA LEU A 219 -5.41 -12.29 12.16
C LEU A 219 -4.26 -11.75 13.03
N GLU A 220 -2.99 -11.87 12.60
CA GLU A 220 -1.85 -11.27 13.31
C GLU A 220 -1.97 -9.75 13.42
N TYR A 221 -2.45 -9.10 12.35
CA TYR A 221 -2.71 -7.67 12.34
C TYR A 221 -3.88 -7.31 13.25
N ALA A 222 -4.99 -8.08 13.22
CA ALA A 222 -6.11 -7.92 14.13
C ALA A 222 -5.69 -8.11 15.60
N GLN A 223 -4.82 -9.08 15.90
CA GLN A 223 -4.24 -9.27 17.23
C GLN A 223 -3.34 -8.09 17.64
N SER A 224 -2.57 -7.53 16.71
CA SER A 224 -1.80 -6.30 16.92
C SER A 224 -2.72 -5.11 17.23
N LEU A 225 -3.89 -5.05 16.60
CA LEU A 225 -4.91 -4.03 16.81
C LEU A 225 -5.59 -4.16 18.18
N ILE A 226 -5.81 -5.38 18.67
CA ILE A 226 -6.25 -5.64 20.06
C ILE A 226 -5.22 -5.11 21.06
N ASN A 227 -3.95 -5.44 20.88
CA ASN A 227 -2.87 -4.98 21.75
C ASN A 227 -2.72 -3.44 21.77
N ARG A 228 -3.21 -2.78 20.71
CA ARG A 228 -3.23 -1.31 20.58
C ARG A 228 -4.56 -0.68 21.01
N GLY A 229 -5.55 -1.48 21.41
CA GLY A 229 -6.85 -1.05 21.91
C GLY A 229 -7.88 -0.67 20.82
N TYR A 230 -7.66 -1.09 19.57
CA TYR A 230 -8.58 -0.82 18.44
C TYR A 230 -9.65 -1.90 18.26
N LEU A 231 -9.47 -3.09 18.83
CA LEU A 231 -10.42 -4.21 18.84
C LEU A 231 -10.48 -4.82 20.24
N THR A 232 -11.62 -5.41 20.59
CA THR A 232 -11.72 -6.30 21.74
C THR A 232 -11.54 -7.76 21.30
N GLU A 233 -11.22 -8.66 22.24
CA GLU A 233 -11.20 -10.10 21.95
C GLU A 233 -12.59 -10.62 21.53
N GLU A 234 -13.67 -10.03 22.06
CA GLU A 234 -15.06 -10.35 21.67
C GLU A 234 -15.35 -9.93 20.23
N ASP A 235 -14.89 -8.75 19.80
CA ASP A 235 -15.01 -8.29 18.41
C ASP A 235 -14.23 -9.21 17.45
N LEU A 236 -13.01 -9.61 17.80
CA LEU A 236 -12.23 -10.52 16.97
C LEU A 236 -12.90 -11.90 16.85
N ASN A 237 -13.50 -12.42 17.93
CA ASN A 237 -14.23 -13.68 17.88
C ASN A 237 -15.46 -13.59 16.97
N LEU A 238 -16.20 -12.47 17.01
CA LEU A 238 -17.31 -12.22 16.09
C LEU A 238 -16.83 -12.11 14.64
N TYR A 239 -15.67 -11.48 14.39
CA TYR A 239 -15.03 -11.45 13.07
C TYR A 239 -14.73 -12.86 12.57
N ILE A 240 -14.12 -13.66 13.44
CA ILE A 240 -13.71 -15.04 13.17
C ILE A 240 -14.92 -15.93 12.89
N GLU A 241 -16.05 -15.74 13.58
CA GLU A 241 -17.30 -16.48 13.30
C GLU A 241 -17.95 -16.09 11.97
N THR A 242 -17.80 -14.82 11.53
CA THR A 242 -18.26 -14.37 10.20
C THR A 242 -17.30 -14.70 9.07
N LEU A 243 -16.07 -15.08 9.41
CA LEU A 243 -15.08 -15.60 8.49
C LEU A 243 -15.37 -17.10 8.33
N ASP A 244 -15.86 -17.51 7.17
CA ASP A 244 -15.93 -18.93 6.73
C ASP A 244 -14.50 -19.51 6.57
N PHE A 245 -13.76 -19.60 7.69
CA PHE A 245 -12.47 -20.24 7.80
C PHE A 245 -12.63 -21.40 8.76
N ASP A 246 -12.33 -22.60 8.28
CA ASP A 246 -12.32 -23.81 9.09
C ASP A 246 -11.11 -23.79 10.03
N ILE A 247 -11.30 -23.23 11.24
CA ILE A 247 -10.26 -23.03 12.27
C ILE A 247 -9.68 -24.37 12.77
N SER A 248 -10.32 -25.49 12.42
CA SER A 248 -9.88 -26.85 12.72
C SER A 248 -8.60 -27.28 11.97
N GLU A 249 -8.22 -26.61 10.87
CA GLU A 249 -7.06 -27.03 10.06
C GLU A 249 -5.69 -26.48 10.54
N ILE A 250 -5.65 -25.48 11.43
CA ILE A 250 -4.38 -24.84 11.82
C ILE A 250 -3.63 -25.63 12.90
N ALA A 251 -4.32 -26.43 13.72
CA ALA A 251 -3.70 -27.25 14.77
C ALA A 251 -3.42 -28.70 14.33
N ALA A 252 -4.04 -29.19 13.24
CA ALA A 252 -3.91 -30.57 12.79
C ALA A 252 -2.85 -30.79 11.70
N THR A 253 -2.29 -29.73 11.11
CA THR A 253 -1.38 -29.83 9.96
C THR A 253 0.08 -30.15 10.30
N GLU A 254 0.52 -30.18 11.56
CA GLU A 254 1.90 -30.63 11.86
C GLU A 254 2.08 -32.14 11.79
N ASN A 255 1.01 -32.94 11.92
CA ASN A 255 1.13 -34.40 12.04
C ASN A 255 0.55 -35.21 10.86
N ASN A 256 -0.17 -34.60 9.92
CA ASN A 256 -0.71 -35.31 8.74
C ASN A 256 -0.09 -34.93 7.38
N LEU A 257 0.86 -33.97 7.35
CA LEU A 257 1.53 -33.53 6.11
C LEU A 257 2.68 -34.44 5.64
N PHE A 258 2.95 -35.56 6.32
CA PHE A 258 4.06 -36.46 5.98
C PHE A 258 3.73 -37.54 4.94
N GLN A 259 2.48 -37.64 4.45
CA GLN A 259 2.10 -38.66 3.46
C GLN A 259 1.49 -38.15 2.14
N GLN A 260 1.11 -36.88 1.99
CA GLN A 260 0.37 -36.40 0.80
C GLN A 260 1.13 -35.45 -0.13
N VAL A 261 2.43 -35.66 -0.32
CA VAL A 261 3.17 -34.88 -1.33
C VAL A 261 3.80 -35.86 -2.31
N TRP A 262 3.22 -35.89 -3.53
CA TRP A 262 3.54 -36.70 -4.72
C TRP A 262 2.84 -38.07 -4.88
N ASP A 263 1.50 -38.11 -4.78
CA ASP A 263 0.73 -39.24 -5.34
C ASP A 263 0.53 -39.02 -6.85
N PHE A 264 1.12 -39.90 -7.66
CA PHE A 264 0.90 -39.97 -9.10
C PHE A 264 -0.38 -40.76 -9.36
N ASP A 265 -1.39 -40.13 -9.97
CA ASP A 265 -2.50 -40.87 -10.56
C ASP A 265 -2.17 -41.19 -12.02
N ASN A 266 -2.17 -42.48 -12.35
CA ASN A 266 -1.91 -43.00 -13.69
C ASN A 266 -3.18 -42.81 -14.53
N GLY A 267 -3.29 -41.69 -15.24
CA GLY A 267 -4.35 -41.44 -16.21
C GLY A 267 -3.76 -41.12 -17.58
N GLU A 268 -3.83 -42.08 -18.49
CA GLU A 268 -3.54 -41.89 -19.92
C GLU A 268 -4.32 -40.70 -20.48
N THR A 269 -3.63 -39.78 -21.16
CA THR A 269 -4.09 -39.23 -22.45
C THR A 269 -2.89 -38.59 -23.14
N GLU A 270 -2.35 -39.31 -24.11
CA GLU A 270 -1.49 -38.74 -25.13
C GLU A 270 -2.25 -37.62 -25.86
N ASN A 271 -1.63 -36.45 -25.98
CA ASN A 271 -1.82 -35.60 -27.16
C ASN A 271 -0.52 -34.85 -27.48
N ASN A 272 -0.10 -35.08 -28.72
CA ASN A 272 1.19 -34.75 -29.30
C ASN A 272 1.54 -33.25 -29.30
N LEU A 273 2.64 -32.89 -28.65
CA LEU A 273 3.49 -31.74 -28.99
C LEU A 273 4.96 -32.21 -28.92
N PRO A 274 5.85 -31.82 -29.86
CA PRO A 274 7.22 -32.31 -29.87
C PRO A 274 7.98 -31.73 -28.66
N GLN A 275 8.40 -32.58 -27.74
CA GLN A 275 9.24 -32.17 -26.61
C GLN A 275 10.72 -32.11 -27.04
N PRO A 276 11.46 -31.03 -26.71
CA PRO A 276 12.91 -31.05 -26.76
C PRO A 276 13.44 -32.00 -25.67
N GLN A 277 14.56 -32.67 -25.96
CA GLN A 277 15.18 -33.75 -25.19
C GLN A 277 15.33 -33.44 -23.68
N THR A 278 14.32 -33.80 -22.89
CA THR A 278 14.42 -33.90 -21.42
C THR A 278 14.89 -35.30 -21.05
N ILE A 279 15.87 -35.37 -20.15
CA ILE A 279 16.25 -36.62 -19.48
C ILE A 279 15.01 -37.11 -18.73
N ASN A 280 14.41 -38.22 -19.16
CA ASN A 280 13.22 -38.78 -18.53
C ASN A 280 13.61 -39.46 -17.20
N TYR A 281 13.56 -38.70 -16.10
CA TYR A 281 13.73 -39.25 -14.75
C TYR A 281 12.58 -40.19 -14.39
N THR A 282 12.90 -41.38 -13.85
CA THR A 282 11.90 -42.31 -13.32
C THR A 282 11.24 -41.75 -12.06
N ASN A 283 10.05 -42.25 -11.71
CA ASN A 283 9.37 -41.82 -10.48
C ASN A 283 10.20 -42.11 -9.22
N GLU A 284 10.93 -43.22 -9.21
CA GLU A 284 11.87 -43.57 -8.13
C GLU A 284 13.00 -42.54 -8.01
N GLN A 285 13.63 -42.16 -9.13
CA GLN A 285 14.67 -41.12 -9.15
C GLN A 285 14.15 -39.77 -8.68
N LYS A 286 12.90 -39.41 -9.02
CA LYS A 286 12.25 -38.19 -8.54
C LYS A 286 12.02 -38.21 -7.04
N GLN A 287 11.55 -39.33 -6.49
CA GLN A 287 11.33 -39.49 -5.04
C GLN A 287 12.64 -39.47 -4.25
N ASP A 288 13.67 -40.16 -4.74
CA ASP A 288 15.00 -40.16 -4.12
C ASP A 288 15.62 -38.76 -4.11
N PHE A 289 15.51 -38.03 -5.22
CA PHE A 289 15.96 -36.65 -5.31
C PHE A 289 15.27 -35.76 -4.26
N LEU A 290 13.95 -35.86 -4.13
CA LEU A 290 13.19 -35.07 -3.16
C LEU A 290 13.58 -35.41 -1.72
N LYS A 291 13.69 -36.70 -1.40
CA LYS A 291 14.07 -37.17 -0.06
C LYS A 291 15.46 -36.65 0.32
N PHE A 292 16.45 -36.92 -0.51
CA PHE A 292 17.83 -36.52 -0.28
C PHE A 292 18.00 -34.99 -0.19
N THR A 293 17.29 -34.26 -1.04
CA THR A 293 17.33 -32.79 -1.02
C THR A 293 16.74 -32.25 0.28
N ARG A 294 15.56 -32.74 0.69
CA ARG A 294 14.89 -32.29 1.92
C ARG A 294 15.71 -32.55 3.19
N GLU A 295 16.40 -33.68 3.25
CA GLU A 295 17.27 -34.04 4.39
C GLU A 295 18.45 -33.07 4.57
N ARG A 296 18.97 -32.49 3.47
CA ARG A 296 20.12 -31.58 3.49
C ARG A 296 19.75 -30.11 3.67
N LEU A 297 18.50 -29.73 3.41
CA LEU A 297 18.02 -28.35 3.57
C LEU A 297 17.75 -28.02 5.04
N THR A 298 18.07 -26.78 5.42
CA THR A 298 17.63 -26.24 6.72
C THR A 298 16.10 -26.18 6.81
N PRO A 299 15.50 -26.09 8.02
CA PRO A 299 14.05 -25.98 8.16
C PRO A 299 13.46 -24.83 7.31
N ASP A 300 14.08 -23.65 7.31
CA ASP A 300 13.64 -22.50 6.51
C ASP A 300 13.74 -22.76 5.01
N GLN A 301 14.87 -23.29 4.55
CA GLN A 301 15.07 -23.63 3.14
C GLN A 301 14.11 -24.72 2.66
N ARG A 302 13.82 -25.70 3.52
CA ARG A 302 12.89 -26.79 3.23
C ARG A 302 11.45 -26.31 3.13
N ARG A 303 11.04 -25.37 3.99
CA ARG A 303 9.73 -24.70 3.89
C ARG A 303 9.58 -24.02 2.53
N VAL A 304 10.58 -23.25 2.11
CA VAL A 304 10.60 -22.60 0.80
C VAL A 304 10.56 -23.61 -0.35
N PHE A 305 11.38 -24.65 -0.28
CA PHE A 305 11.44 -25.70 -1.30
C PHE A 305 10.10 -26.42 -1.48
N ASN A 306 9.44 -26.77 -0.37
CA ASN A 306 8.13 -27.42 -0.40
C ASN A 306 7.04 -26.46 -0.90
N TYR A 307 7.04 -25.20 -0.44
CA TYR A 307 6.09 -24.19 -0.91
C TYR A 307 6.20 -23.97 -2.42
N PHE A 308 7.43 -23.74 -2.92
CA PHE A 308 7.68 -23.57 -4.35
C PHE A 308 7.19 -24.80 -5.14
N GLY A 309 7.56 -26.00 -4.71
CA GLY A 309 7.16 -27.25 -5.38
C GLY A 309 5.65 -27.44 -5.46
N LYS A 310 4.91 -27.11 -4.39
CA LYS A 310 3.45 -27.16 -4.37
C LYS A 310 2.85 -26.13 -5.35
N THR A 311 3.24 -24.87 -5.24
CA THR A 311 2.62 -23.79 -6.03
C THR A 311 2.87 -23.92 -7.53
N ILE A 312 4.01 -24.43 -7.98
CA ILE A 312 4.27 -24.58 -9.43
C ILE A 312 3.47 -25.73 -10.09
N GLN A 313 2.90 -26.64 -9.29
CA GLN A 313 2.06 -27.74 -9.78
C GLN A 313 0.59 -27.34 -9.94
N GLU A 314 0.13 -26.40 -9.12
CA GLU A 314 -1.25 -25.96 -9.12
C GLU A 314 -1.51 -25.09 -10.36
N PHE A 315 -2.34 -25.59 -11.27
CA PHE A 315 -2.51 -25.03 -12.62
C PHE A 315 -2.93 -23.55 -12.66
N ASP A 316 -3.60 -23.05 -11.61
CA ASP A 316 -4.07 -21.66 -11.57
C ASP A 316 -3.25 -20.73 -10.65
N GLU A 317 -2.31 -21.27 -9.87
CA GLU A 317 -1.50 -20.46 -8.97
C GLU A 317 -0.21 -19.95 -9.63
N GLN A 318 0.18 -18.72 -9.29
CA GLN A 318 1.45 -18.15 -9.70
C GLN A 318 2.39 -18.02 -8.50
N CYS A 319 3.50 -18.78 -8.50
CA CYS A 319 4.57 -18.59 -7.53
C CYS A 319 5.35 -17.28 -7.80
N LEU A 320 5.08 -16.24 -7.01
CA LEU A 320 5.87 -15.00 -6.93
C LEU A 320 6.51 -14.93 -5.54
N LEU A 321 7.79 -15.25 -5.47
CA LEU A 321 8.50 -15.48 -4.21
C LEU A 321 9.76 -14.62 -4.13
N PHE A 322 9.97 -13.94 -3.00
CA PHE A 322 11.20 -13.26 -2.66
C PHE A 322 11.91 -13.97 -1.50
N ILE A 323 13.07 -14.55 -1.78
CA ILE A 323 13.92 -15.23 -0.80
C ILE A 323 14.99 -14.27 -0.32
N THR A 324 14.92 -13.91 0.96
CA THR A 324 15.88 -13.05 1.65
C THR A 324 16.53 -13.79 2.82
N GLY A 325 17.53 -13.18 3.43
CA GLY A 325 18.27 -13.73 4.57
C GLY A 325 19.65 -13.11 4.65
N SER A 326 20.31 -13.20 5.80
CA SER A 326 21.66 -12.65 5.95
C SER A 326 22.69 -13.36 5.06
N ALA A 327 23.88 -12.76 4.97
CA ALA A 327 25.02 -13.39 4.31
C ALA A 327 25.30 -14.76 4.96
N GLY A 328 25.41 -15.82 4.15
CA GLY A 328 25.72 -17.16 4.65
C GLY A 328 24.52 -18.08 4.93
N CYS A 329 23.27 -17.62 4.76
CA CYS A 329 22.07 -18.46 4.93
C CYS A 329 21.79 -19.46 3.79
N GLY A 330 22.70 -19.58 2.82
CA GLY A 330 22.58 -20.54 1.72
C GLY A 330 21.54 -20.18 0.63
N LYS A 331 21.27 -18.88 0.41
CA LYS A 331 20.36 -18.40 -0.64
C LYS A 331 20.65 -18.98 -2.03
N THR A 332 21.89 -18.82 -2.52
CA THR A 332 22.34 -19.38 -3.81
C THR A 332 22.28 -20.91 -3.85
N TYR A 333 22.53 -21.59 -2.72
CA TYR A 333 22.39 -23.04 -2.62
C TYR A 333 20.93 -23.47 -2.82
N LEU A 334 20.00 -22.76 -2.18
CA LEU A 334 18.57 -23.00 -2.33
C LEU A 334 18.12 -22.78 -3.79
N ILE A 335 18.54 -21.69 -4.46
CA ILE A 335 18.26 -21.48 -5.89
C ILE A 335 18.67 -22.69 -6.71
N ARG A 336 19.91 -23.20 -6.53
CA ARG A 336 20.41 -24.37 -7.26
C ARG A 336 19.51 -25.59 -7.04
N LYS A 337 19.02 -25.82 -5.81
CA LYS A 337 18.11 -26.93 -5.52
C LYS A 337 16.73 -26.77 -6.15
N LEU A 338 16.20 -25.54 -6.20
CA LEU A 338 14.94 -25.26 -6.92
C LEU A 338 15.10 -25.46 -8.43
N MET A 339 16.23 -25.05 -9.01
CA MET A 339 16.55 -25.29 -10.42
C MET A 339 16.72 -26.79 -10.73
N GLU A 340 17.44 -27.53 -9.89
CA GLU A 340 17.55 -28.98 -10.00
C GLU A 340 16.16 -29.64 -9.96
N ALA A 341 15.27 -29.20 -9.06
CA ALA A 341 13.89 -29.68 -9.03
C ALA A 341 13.15 -29.36 -10.34
N CYS A 342 13.27 -28.13 -10.85
CA CYS A 342 12.67 -27.77 -12.14
C CYS A 342 13.16 -28.69 -13.27
N LYS A 343 14.46 -29.02 -13.33
CA LYS A 343 15.02 -29.98 -14.30
C LYS A 343 14.42 -31.37 -14.15
N VAL A 344 14.38 -31.89 -12.93
CA VAL A 344 13.88 -33.24 -12.59
C VAL A 344 12.39 -33.38 -12.94
N PHE A 345 11.60 -32.32 -12.75
CA PHE A 345 10.16 -32.30 -13.00
C PHE A 345 9.75 -31.69 -14.35
N GLY A 346 10.71 -31.35 -15.22
CA GLY A 346 10.44 -30.91 -16.59
C GLY A 346 9.96 -29.45 -16.73
N TYR A 347 10.11 -28.62 -15.70
CA TYR A 347 9.78 -27.20 -15.77
C TYR A 347 10.90 -26.41 -16.47
N LYS A 348 10.54 -25.68 -17.53
CA LYS A 348 11.44 -24.78 -18.24
C LYS A 348 11.75 -23.57 -17.36
N HIS A 349 13.01 -23.46 -16.97
CA HIS A 349 13.46 -22.43 -16.05
C HIS A 349 14.76 -21.81 -16.53
N ASP A 350 14.96 -20.54 -16.16
CA ASP A 350 16.19 -19.81 -16.39
C ASP A 350 16.58 -19.03 -15.13
N VAL A 351 17.87 -18.74 -14.99
CA VAL A 351 18.41 -17.93 -13.90
C VAL A 351 19.19 -16.75 -14.46
N VAL A 352 18.92 -15.59 -13.89
CA VAL A 352 19.55 -14.32 -14.20
C VAL A 352 20.05 -13.63 -12.94
N ALA A 353 21.01 -12.72 -13.07
CA ALA A 353 21.46 -11.89 -11.96
C ALA A 353 21.70 -10.44 -12.40
N THR A 354 21.72 -9.52 -11.43
CA THR A 354 21.99 -8.08 -11.68
C THR A 354 23.44 -7.81 -12.09
N THR A 355 24.40 -8.64 -11.66
CA THR A 355 25.83 -8.50 -11.97
C THR A 355 26.42 -9.76 -12.62
N GLY A 356 27.50 -9.59 -13.39
CA GLY A 356 28.17 -10.69 -14.08
C GLY A 356 28.79 -11.73 -13.14
N VAL A 357 29.35 -11.28 -12.01
CA VAL A 357 29.93 -12.16 -10.99
C VAL A 357 28.84 -13.02 -10.35
N ALA A 358 27.71 -12.43 -9.98
CA ALA A 358 26.58 -13.16 -9.42
C ALA A 358 25.99 -14.17 -10.43
N SER A 359 25.88 -13.81 -11.71
CA SER A 359 25.37 -14.75 -12.72
C SER A 359 26.27 -15.96 -12.90
N MET A 360 27.60 -15.80 -12.77
CA MET A 360 28.52 -16.95 -12.84
C MET A 360 28.32 -17.92 -11.66
N LEU A 361 28.01 -17.41 -10.46
CA LEU A 361 27.75 -18.23 -9.27
C LEU A 361 26.46 -19.05 -9.40
N THR A 362 25.46 -18.57 -10.12
CA THR A 362 24.23 -19.32 -10.41
C THR A 362 24.28 -20.12 -11.71
N GLN A 363 25.39 -20.05 -12.46
CA GLN A 363 25.52 -20.60 -13.82
C GLN A 363 24.47 -20.02 -14.79
N GLY A 364 24.10 -18.76 -14.57
CA GLY A 364 23.15 -18.00 -15.37
C GLY A 364 23.82 -16.98 -16.28
N THR A 365 23.01 -15.99 -16.66
CA THR A 365 23.45 -14.81 -17.41
C THR A 365 23.03 -13.53 -16.69
N THR A 366 23.51 -12.37 -17.10
CA THR A 366 22.99 -11.12 -16.54
C THR A 366 21.59 -10.84 -17.09
N ILE A 367 20.74 -10.15 -16.32
CA ILE A 367 19.40 -9.74 -16.78
C ILE A 367 19.49 -8.98 -18.11
N HIS A 368 20.49 -8.10 -18.24
CA HIS A 368 20.73 -7.31 -19.44
C HIS A 368 21.05 -8.19 -20.66
N ALA A 369 21.90 -9.20 -20.51
CA ALA A 369 22.23 -10.11 -21.60
C ALA A 369 21.04 -11.01 -21.97
N TYR A 370 20.34 -11.56 -20.97
CA TYR A 370 19.21 -12.47 -21.18
C TYR A 370 18.06 -11.81 -21.96
N PHE A 371 17.73 -10.56 -21.63
CA PHE A 371 16.63 -9.82 -22.28
C PHE A 371 17.10 -8.89 -23.41
N HIS A 372 18.37 -8.93 -23.80
CA HIS A 372 18.97 -8.06 -24.83
C HIS A 372 18.70 -6.58 -24.56
N LEU A 373 18.93 -6.14 -23.32
CA LEU A 373 18.65 -4.77 -22.88
C LEU A 373 19.79 -3.82 -23.24
N ASN A 374 19.44 -2.64 -23.75
CA ASN A 374 20.36 -1.51 -23.86
C ASN A 374 20.53 -0.79 -22.50
N LEU A 375 21.39 0.24 -22.47
CA LEU A 375 21.62 1.06 -21.26
C LEU A 375 20.38 1.83 -20.76
N ARG A 376 19.32 1.90 -21.57
CA ARG A 376 18.03 2.52 -21.22
C ARG A 376 17.00 1.49 -20.74
N ASN A 377 17.40 0.24 -20.54
CA ASN A 377 16.51 -0.88 -20.20
C ASN A 377 15.42 -1.12 -21.27
N GLU A 378 15.73 -0.88 -22.53
CA GLU A 378 14.87 -1.25 -23.67
C GLU A 378 15.38 -2.55 -24.29
N SER A 379 14.47 -3.49 -24.55
CA SER A 379 14.82 -4.78 -25.16
C SER A 379 14.89 -4.68 -26.67
N ASN A 380 16.01 -5.11 -27.22
CA ASN A 380 16.25 -5.24 -28.67
C ASN A 380 16.05 -6.67 -29.17
N ILE A 381 15.36 -7.53 -28.40
CA ILE A 381 15.19 -8.93 -28.77
C ILE A 381 14.33 -9.06 -30.03
N ASP A 382 14.86 -9.75 -31.04
CA ASP A 382 14.08 -10.10 -32.22
C ASP A 382 13.04 -11.18 -31.85
N LYS A 383 11.76 -10.94 -32.11
CA LYS A 383 10.66 -11.84 -31.77
C LYS A 383 10.75 -13.19 -32.49
N SER A 384 11.40 -13.24 -33.66
CA SER A 384 11.67 -14.48 -34.40
C SER A 384 12.87 -15.26 -33.89
N SER A 385 13.70 -14.69 -33.02
CA SER A 385 14.93 -15.33 -32.54
C SER A 385 14.67 -16.56 -31.66
N ALA A 386 15.68 -17.43 -31.58
CA ALA A 386 15.70 -18.56 -30.65
C ALA A 386 15.63 -18.09 -29.18
N ASP A 387 16.21 -16.94 -28.84
CA ASP A 387 16.13 -16.36 -27.50
C ASP A 387 14.69 -15.92 -27.18
N ALA A 388 13.99 -15.30 -28.13
CA ALA A 388 12.57 -14.98 -27.94
C ALA A 388 11.72 -16.25 -27.78
N GLN A 389 12.04 -17.33 -28.50
CA GLN A 389 11.39 -18.62 -28.29
C GLN A 389 11.66 -19.20 -26.89
N ARG A 390 12.92 -19.16 -26.42
CA ARG A 390 13.28 -19.56 -25.05
C ARG A 390 12.48 -18.80 -24.00
N ILE A 391 12.37 -17.47 -24.13
CA ILE A 391 11.58 -16.64 -23.21
C ILE A 391 10.07 -16.94 -23.33
N ARG A 392 9.57 -17.23 -24.53
CA ARG A 392 8.17 -17.64 -24.74
C ARG A 392 7.84 -18.94 -24.00
N GLU A 393 8.76 -19.88 -23.99
CA GLU A 393 8.60 -21.19 -23.36
C GLU A 393 8.95 -21.21 -21.86
N LEU A 394 9.55 -20.14 -21.34
CA LEU A 394 9.94 -20.00 -19.94
C LEU A 394 8.74 -20.10 -18.99
N GLN A 395 8.84 -20.96 -17.97
CA GLN A 395 7.84 -21.11 -16.91
C GLN A 395 8.31 -20.51 -15.58
N VAL A 396 9.60 -20.67 -15.24
CA VAL A 396 10.18 -20.17 -13.97
C VAL A 396 11.41 -19.30 -14.24
N LEU A 397 11.41 -18.06 -13.72
CA LEU A 397 12.58 -17.18 -13.75
C LEU A 397 13.12 -16.97 -12.34
N PHE A 398 14.39 -17.33 -12.14
CA PHE A 398 15.14 -17.00 -10.92
C PHE A 398 15.94 -15.72 -11.16
N ILE A 399 15.84 -14.75 -10.24
CA ILE A 399 16.58 -13.48 -10.30
C ILE A 399 17.41 -13.34 -9.03
N ASP A 400 18.73 -13.51 -9.13
CA ASP A 400 19.65 -13.37 -8.00
C ASP A 400 20.20 -11.94 -7.89
N GLU A 401 20.64 -11.56 -6.70
CA GLU A 401 21.10 -10.22 -6.32
C GLU A 401 20.11 -9.10 -6.66
N VAL A 402 18.83 -9.32 -6.34
CA VAL A 402 17.73 -8.38 -6.62
C VAL A 402 17.86 -7.05 -5.85
N SER A 403 18.69 -6.98 -4.80
CA SER A 403 18.88 -5.73 -4.04
C SER A 403 19.49 -4.59 -4.85
N MET A 404 20.22 -4.94 -5.90
CA MET A 404 20.79 -4.00 -6.86
C MET A 404 19.86 -3.71 -8.05
N MET A 405 18.64 -4.26 -8.06
CA MET A 405 17.70 -4.10 -9.17
C MET A 405 16.93 -2.78 -9.07
N GLU A 406 17.00 -1.97 -10.12
CA GLU A 406 16.23 -0.74 -10.25
C GLU A 406 14.75 -1.03 -10.59
N LYS A 407 13.83 -0.21 -10.10
CA LYS A 407 12.39 -0.30 -10.43
C LYS A 407 12.09 -0.33 -11.93
N ASN A 408 12.79 0.47 -12.73
CA ASN A 408 12.54 0.57 -14.17
C ASN A 408 12.91 -0.75 -14.86
N LEU A 409 14.03 -1.34 -14.47
CA LEU A 409 14.43 -2.67 -14.95
C LEU A 409 13.41 -3.74 -14.55
N PHE A 410 12.84 -3.66 -13.35
CA PHE A 410 11.83 -4.60 -12.86
C PHE A 410 10.54 -4.55 -13.68
N HIS A 411 10.02 -3.34 -13.96
CA HIS A 411 8.88 -3.15 -14.86
C HIS A 411 9.19 -3.52 -16.31
N THR A 412 10.42 -3.27 -16.79
CA THR A 412 10.85 -3.73 -18.12
C THR A 412 10.76 -5.26 -18.23
N VAL A 413 11.28 -6.00 -17.25
CA VAL A 413 11.23 -7.47 -17.24
C VAL A 413 9.77 -7.97 -17.26
N ASP A 414 8.91 -7.42 -16.41
CA ASP A 414 7.48 -7.73 -16.40
C ASP A 414 6.82 -7.49 -17.77
N ASN A 415 7.05 -6.31 -18.37
CA ASN A 415 6.51 -5.95 -19.67
C ASN A 415 6.99 -6.86 -20.80
N ILE A 416 8.28 -7.23 -20.81
CA ILE A 416 8.82 -8.15 -21.82
C ILE A 416 8.16 -9.52 -21.68
N LEU A 417 8.06 -10.06 -20.47
CA LEU A 417 7.46 -11.36 -20.23
C LEU A 417 5.97 -11.39 -20.61
N ARG A 418 5.20 -10.33 -20.30
CA ARG A 418 3.81 -10.19 -20.77
C ARG A 418 3.72 -10.17 -22.29
N ARG A 419 4.54 -9.35 -22.96
CA ARG A 419 4.56 -9.21 -24.44
C ARG A 419 4.99 -10.47 -25.18
N MET A 420 5.77 -11.34 -24.54
CA MET A 420 6.13 -12.64 -25.10
C MET A 420 4.97 -13.63 -25.03
N ARG A 421 3.92 -13.38 -24.24
CA ARG A 421 2.72 -14.22 -24.21
C ARG A 421 1.72 -13.72 -25.25
N SER A 422 0.94 -14.64 -25.84
CA SER A 422 -0.15 -14.26 -26.74
C SER A 422 -1.17 -13.40 -25.98
N PRO A 423 -1.72 -12.32 -26.57
CA PRO A 423 -2.78 -11.53 -25.95
C PRO A 423 -4.02 -12.34 -25.56
N ASP A 424 -4.30 -13.42 -26.28
CA ASP A 424 -5.43 -14.33 -26.02
C ASP A 424 -5.18 -15.30 -24.86
N ASN A 425 -3.96 -15.34 -24.32
CA ASN A 425 -3.64 -16.18 -23.18
C ASN A 425 -4.21 -15.58 -21.89
N VAL A 426 -4.93 -16.40 -21.11
CA VAL A 426 -5.57 -16.01 -19.83
C VAL A 426 -4.59 -15.35 -18.86
N HIS A 427 -3.31 -15.72 -18.92
CA HIS A 427 -2.28 -15.20 -18.03
C HIS A 427 -1.58 -13.93 -18.54
N TYR A 428 -1.91 -13.42 -19.74
CA TYR A 428 -1.29 -12.21 -20.30
C TYR A 428 -1.40 -10.99 -19.36
N ARG A 429 -2.52 -10.88 -18.63
CA ARG A 429 -2.78 -9.81 -17.66
C ARG A 429 -2.22 -10.10 -16.26
N LYS A 430 -1.82 -11.33 -15.95
CA LYS A 430 -1.16 -11.66 -14.67
C LYS A 430 0.27 -11.04 -14.69
N PRO A 431 0.82 -10.64 -13.54
CA PRO A 431 2.21 -10.18 -13.42
C PRO A 431 3.18 -11.13 -14.14
N PHE A 432 4.20 -10.59 -14.80
CA PHE A 432 5.20 -11.32 -15.59
C PHE A 432 4.61 -12.23 -16.67
N GLY A 433 3.40 -11.90 -17.12
CA GLY A 433 2.59 -12.72 -18.00
C GLY A 433 2.31 -14.09 -17.40
N GLY A 434 2.14 -14.19 -16.08
CA GLY A 434 1.83 -15.42 -15.33
C GLY A 434 2.96 -16.45 -15.23
N ARG A 435 4.23 -16.04 -15.38
CA ARG A 435 5.38 -16.91 -15.10
C ARG A 435 5.72 -16.92 -13.62
N HIS A 436 6.26 -18.02 -13.12
CA HIS A 436 6.76 -18.07 -11.75
C HIS A 436 8.04 -17.26 -11.64
N ILE A 437 8.11 -16.36 -10.67
CA ILE A 437 9.28 -15.52 -10.44
C ILE A 437 9.79 -15.76 -9.02
N VAL A 438 11.08 -16.10 -8.93
CA VAL A 438 11.78 -16.26 -7.66
C VAL A 438 12.89 -15.22 -7.59
N LEU A 439 12.65 -14.16 -6.81
CA LEU A 439 13.63 -13.13 -6.52
C LEU A 439 14.49 -13.57 -5.33
N VAL A 440 15.80 -13.33 -5.40
CA VAL A 440 16.73 -13.64 -4.32
C VAL A 440 17.67 -12.47 -4.10
N GLY A 441 17.91 -12.14 -2.84
CA GLY A 441 18.85 -11.08 -2.49
C GLY A 441 18.88 -10.78 -1.00
N ASP A 442 19.65 -9.78 -0.61
CA ASP A 442 19.68 -9.27 0.76
C ASP A 442 19.61 -7.76 0.72
N VAL A 443 18.48 -7.21 1.19
CA VAL A 443 18.18 -5.77 1.17
C VAL A 443 19.25 -4.95 1.90
N ALA A 444 19.91 -5.55 2.88
CA ALA A 444 20.91 -4.91 3.72
C ALA A 444 22.35 -5.01 3.19
N GLN A 445 22.55 -5.59 1.99
CA GLN A 445 23.87 -5.65 1.35
C GLN A 445 24.09 -4.42 0.46
N LEU A 446 24.10 -4.60 -0.86
CA LEU A 446 24.33 -3.52 -1.80
C LEU A 446 22.99 -3.01 -2.34
N PRO A 447 22.69 -1.71 -2.17
CA PRO A 447 21.52 -1.09 -2.79
C PRO A 447 21.78 -0.87 -4.29
N VAL A 448 20.74 -0.40 -4.98
CA VAL A 448 20.86 0.09 -6.36
C VAL A 448 21.87 1.24 -6.43
N ILE A 449 22.73 1.23 -7.45
CA ILE A 449 23.81 2.23 -7.62
C ILE A 449 23.24 3.63 -7.89
N GLN A 450 22.19 3.72 -8.70
CA GLN A 450 21.47 4.96 -9.03
C GLN A 450 19.97 4.68 -9.18
N GLY A 451 19.13 5.59 -8.67
CA GLY A 451 17.67 5.49 -8.79
C GLY A 451 17.00 4.84 -7.58
N LYS A 452 15.79 4.29 -7.79
CA LYS A 452 14.98 3.63 -6.74
C LYS A 452 14.98 2.11 -6.95
N GLY A 453 15.11 1.38 -5.85
CA GLY A 453 14.94 -0.08 -5.84
C GLY A 453 13.50 -0.52 -6.01
N ILE A 454 13.28 -1.83 -6.04
CA ILE A 454 11.96 -2.43 -6.27
C ILE A 454 11.04 -2.45 -5.03
N TRP A 455 11.56 -2.06 -3.86
CA TRP A 455 10.90 -2.30 -2.57
C TRP A 455 9.59 -1.53 -2.38
N ASP A 456 9.50 -0.33 -2.95
CA ASP A 456 8.30 0.53 -2.91
C ASP A 456 7.38 0.30 -4.11
N GLU A 457 7.67 -0.69 -4.97
CA GLU A 457 6.89 -0.93 -6.18
C GLU A 457 5.67 -1.83 -5.91
N PRO A 458 4.45 -1.45 -6.34
CA PRO A 458 3.25 -2.27 -6.17
C PRO A 458 3.41 -3.69 -6.74
N LEU A 459 4.09 -3.78 -7.88
CA LEU A 459 4.41 -5.06 -8.52
C LEU A 459 5.21 -6.01 -7.60
N PHE A 460 5.99 -5.47 -6.67
CA PHE A 460 6.72 -6.23 -5.66
C PHE A 460 5.85 -6.47 -4.42
N TYR A 461 5.44 -5.42 -3.70
CA TYR A 461 4.86 -5.58 -2.37
C TYR A 461 3.43 -6.17 -2.36
N GLU A 462 2.68 -6.06 -3.46
CA GLU A 462 1.32 -6.65 -3.56
C GLU A 462 1.35 -8.13 -3.94
N TYR A 463 2.36 -8.56 -4.70
CA TYR A 463 2.36 -9.87 -5.35
C TYR A 463 3.39 -10.86 -4.82
N PHE A 464 4.53 -10.41 -4.29
CA PHE A 464 5.60 -11.31 -3.85
C PHE A 464 5.43 -11.75 -2.39
N LYS A 465 5.43 -13.06 -2.17
CA LYS A 465 5.56 -13.62 -0.82
C LYS A 465 7.02 -13.57 -0.38
N ILE A 466 7.27 -13.20 0.87
CA ILE A 466 8.63 -13.06 1.40
C ILE A 466 8.99 -14.29 2.24
N ALA A 467 10.10 -14.92 1.92
CA ALA A 467 10.70 -16.00 2.70
C ALA A 467 12.06 -15.54 3.25
N ASN A 468 12.15 -15.39 4.57
CA ASN A 468 13.38 -15.01 5.25
C ASN A 468 14.12 -16.25 5.78
N LEU A 469 15.33 -16.50 5.28
CA LEU A 469 16.22 -17.55 5.76
C LEU A 469 17.02 -17.05 6.96
N THR A 470 16.87 -17.71 8.11
CA THR A 470 17.49 -17.29 9.37
C THR A 470 18.73 -18.11 9.72
N THR A 471 18.78 -19.37 9.29
CA THR A 471 19.88 -20.28 9.65
C THR A 471 21.15 -19.98 8.85
N ASN A 472 22.19 -19.46 9.49
CA ASN A 472 23.51 -19.30 8.86
C ASN A 472 24.23 -20.66 8.71
N LYS A 473 24.88 -20.88 7.58
CA LYS A 473 25.66 -22.10 7.27
C LYS A 473 27.11 -21.82 6.88
N ARG A 474 27.50 -20.55 6.70
CA ARG A 474 28.84 -20.15 6.25
C ARG A 474 29.80 -19.92 7.42
N GLN A 475 29.33 -19.33 8.51
CA GLN A 475 30.16 -19.07 9.70
C GLN A 475 29.66 -19.89 10.90
N GLN A 476 30.60 -20.51 11.62
CA GLN A 476 30.33 -21.29 12.84
C GLN A 476 30.55 -20.47 14.12
N ASP A 477 31.32 -19.37 14.03
CA ASP A 477 31.61 -18.49 15.16
C ASP A 477 30.38 -17.61 15.48
N SER A 478 29.78 -17.85 16.64
CA SER A 478 28.62 -17.12 17.14
C SER A 478 28.92 -15.65 17.46
N ARG A 479 30.13 -15.32 17.91
CA ARG A 479 30.56 -13.93 18.19
C ARG A 479 30.63 -13.16 16.88
N PHE A 480 31.28 -13.72 15.87
CA PHE A 480 31.38 -13.11 14.55
C PHE A 480 30.01 -12.94 13.88
N LEU A 481 29.14 -13.95 13.94
CA LEU A 481 27.78 -13.87 13.41
C LEU A 481 26.96 -12.75 14.05
N THR A 482 27.09 -12.58 15.36
CA THR A 482 26.39 -11.52 16.10
C THR A 482 26.85 -10.15 15.62
N VAL A 483 28.16 -9.96 15.48
CA VAL A 483 28.76 -8.71 14.95
C VAL A 483 28.29 -8.44 13.52
N LEU A 484 28.32 -9.43 12.62
CA LEU A 484 27.86 -9.26 11.23
C LEU A 484 26.38 -8.91 11.15
N ASN A 485 25.52 -9.52 11.96
CA ASN A 485 24.09 -9.19 11.98
C ASN A 485 23.82 -7.79 12.54
N LYS A 486 24.59 -7.34 13.53
CA LYS A 486 24.54 -5.97 14.06
C LYS A 486 24.94 -4.95 12.99
N ILE A 487 26.06 -5.17 12.30
CA ILE A 487 26.53 -4.34 11.18
C ILE A 487 25.48 -4.30 10.06
N ARG A 488 24.89 -5.46 9.70
CA ARG A 488 23.82 -5.56 8.68
C ARG A 488 22.62 -4.68 8.99
N LEU A 489 22.28 -4.47 10.26
CA LEU A 489 21.16 -3.63 10.69
C LEU A 489 21.58 -2.18 10.98
N GLY A 490 22.86 -1.83 10.81
CA GLY A 490 23.39 -0.50 11.14
C GLY A 490 23.55 -0.23 12.63
N ASN A 491 23.53 -1.26 13.48
CA ASN A 491 23.77 -1.12 14.91
C ASN A 491 25.25 -1.35 15.22
N ILE A 492 26.01 -0.27 15.39
CA ILE A 492 27.44 -0.33 15.77
C ILE A 492 27.54 0.07 17.24
N ASP A 493 27.53 -0.93 18.13
CA ASP A 493 27.71 -0.73 19.57
C ASP A 493 29.14 -1.06 20.01
N GLN A 494 29.46 -0.78 21.27
CA GLN A 494 30.80 -0.98 21.84
C GLN A 494 31.33 -2.41 21.61
N GLN A 495 30.46 -3.42 21.64
CA GLN A 495 30.85 -4.80 21.38
C GLN A 495 31.32 -5.02 19.93
N VAL A 496 30.69 -4.33 18.96
CA VAL A 496 31.12 -4.36 17.54
C VAL A 496 32.46 -3.66 17.39
N GLU A 497 32.62 -2.48 17.99
CA GLU A 497 33.87 -1.71 17.93
C GLU A 497 35.04 -2.48 18.53
N GLU A 498 34.86 -3.05 19.74
CA GLU A 498 35.86 -3.89 20.39
C GLU A 498 36.25 -5.09 19.53
N TYR A 499 35.26 -5.79 18.94
CA TYR A 499 35.52 -6.93 18.07
C TYR A 499 36.31 -6.53 16.81
N LEU A 500 35.97 -5.41 16.17
CA LEU A 500 36.70 -4.93 14.99
C LEU A 500 38.13 -4.49 15.35
N ASN A 501 38.30 -3.77 16.47
CA ASN A 501 39.60 -3.32 16.95
C ASN A 501 40.52 -4.51 17.31
N GLU A 502 39.98 -5.57 17.94
CA GLU A 502 40.72 -6.82 18.19
C GLU A 502 41.25 -7.48 16.90
N HIS A 503 40.61 -7.23 15.76
CA HIS A 503 40.96 -7.79 14.46
C HIS A 503 41.59 -6.76 13.51
N THR A 504 41.99 -5.60 14.04
CA THR A 504 42.74 -4.58 13.30
C THR A 504 44.22 -4.89 13.43
N ILE A 505 44.92 -4.98 12.31
CA ILE A 505 46.37 -5.16 12.30
C ILE A 505 46.98 -3.75 12.22
N ASP A 506 47.56 -3.27 13.32
CA ASP A 506 48.38 -2.07 13.32
C ASP A 506 49.73 -2.39 12.64
N GLY A 507 49.82 -2.11 11.34
CA GLY A 507 51.07 -2.24 10.59
C GLY A 507 50.96 -1.73 9.16
N ASP A 508 52.00 -1.04 8.70
CA ASP A 508 52.13 -0.59 7.31
C ASP A 508 51.88 -1.77 6.36
N LEU A 509 50.91 -1.59 5.46
CA LEU A 509 50.45 -2.55 4.45
C LEU A 509 51.58 -3.13 3.58
N GLU A 510 52.75 -2.49 3.56
CA GLU A 510 53.94 -2.95 2.83
C GLU A 510 54.67 -4.14 3.51
N SER A 511 54.46 -4.37 4.80
CA SER A 511 55.21 -5.37 5.58
C SER A 511 54.57 -6.76 5.63
N ASN A 512 53.36 -6.93 5.09
CA ASN A 512 52.57 -8.15 5.29
C ASN A 512 51.97 -8.67 3.96
N PRO A 513 52.73 -9.42 3.14
CA PRO A 513 52.32 -9.82 1.78
C PRO A 513 51.25 -10.91 1.74
N HIS A 514 50.70 -11.34 2.88
CA HIS A 514 49.76 -12.44 2.99
C HIS A 514 48.32 -12.05 3.36
N VAL A 515 47.98 -10.76 3.36
CA VAL A 515 46.63 -10.29 3.72
C VAL A 515 45.58 -10.62 2.65
N PHE A 516 46.00 -10.93 1.42
CA PHE A 516 45.10 -11.37 0.33
C PHE A 516 45.68 -12.62 -0.36
N ASN A 517 45.57 -13.78 0.28
CA ASN A 517 45.70 -15.08 -0.38
C ASN A 517 44.51 -15.97 -0.07
#